data_AF-A0A7W1PUH8-F1
#
_entry.id   AF-A0A7W1PUH8-F1
#
_cell.length_a   1.000
_cell.length_b   1.000
_cell.length_c   1.000
_cell.angle_alpha   90.00
_cell.angle_beta   90.00
_cell.angle_gamma   90.00
#
_symmetry.space_group_name_H-M   'P 1'
#
loop_
_entity.id
_entity.type
_entity.pdbx_description
1 polymer ?
#
loop_
_entity_poly.entity_id
_entity_poly.type
_entity_poly.pdbx_seq_one_letter_code
_entity_poly.pdbx_strand_id
1 'polypeptide(L)' 'MKWLRIIIILIFIPLLAFYKDTNGEWQLQRNRNNISVYSRPLDNGEKMEMKAETIVESSLSCLV' A
#
# COMPACT_ATOMS: atom_id res chain seq x y z
N MET A 1 22.13 -9.88 33.30
CA MET A 1 21.43 -9.04 32.31
C MET A 1 21.86 -9.31 30.85
N LYS A 2 22.02 -10.58 30.44
CA LYS A 2 22.41 -10.94 29.05
C LYS A 2 21.22 -11.45 28.22
N TRP A 3 20.24 -12.06 28.88
CA TRP A 3 19.03 -12.61 28.27
C TRP A 3 18.05 -11.55 27.72
N LEU A 4 18.00 -10.36 28.32
CA LEU A 4 17.09 -9.29 27.89
C LEU A 4 17.37 -8.80 26.45
N ARG A 5 18.65 -8.81 26.03
CA ARG A 5 19.05 -8.36 24.70
C ARG A 5 18.61 -9.32 23.58
N ILE A 6 18.51 -10.61 23.87
CA ILE A 6 18.12 -11.64 22.90
C ILE A 6 16.62 -11.51 22.56
N ILE A 7 15.80 -11.16 23.56
CA ILE A 7 14.35 -11.00 23.39
C ILE A 7 14.04 -9.82 22.46
N ILE A 8 14.77 -8.72 22.57
CA ILE A 8 14.58 -7.53 21.71
C ILE A 8 14.85 -7.85 20.23
N ILE A 9 15.90 -8.63 19.95
CA ILE A 9 16.26 -9.02 18.57
C ILE A 9 15.18 -9.93 17.95
N LEU A 10 14.63 -10.85 18.73
CA LEU A 10 13.57 -11.77 18.28
C LEU A 10 12.26 -11.06 17.92
N ILE A 11 11.96 -9.92 18.53
CA ILE A 11 10.77 -9.12 18.22
C ILE A 11 10.98 -8.24 16.98
N PHE A 12 12.22 -7.76 16.76
CA PHE A 12 12.51 -6.86 15.63
C PHE A 12 12.49 -7.55 14.26
N ILE A 13 12.87 -8.83 14.18
CA ILE A 13 12.90 -9.62 12.94
C ILE A 13 11.51 -9.74 12.27
N PRO A 14 10.44 -10.16 12.97
CA PRO A 14 9.11 -10.23 12.35
C PRO A 14 8.54 -8.85 11.99
N LEU A 15 8.86 -7.79 12.73
CA LEU A 15 8.48 -6.42 12.37
C LEU A 15 9.12 -5.96 11.06
N LEU A 16 10.39 -6.29 10.84
CA LEU A 16 11.08 -5.99 9.58
C LEU A 16 10.49 -6.77 8.40
N ALA A 17 10.10 -8.03 8.62
CA ALA A 17 9.44 -8.84 7.60
C ALA A 17 8.07 -8.25 7.22
N PHE A 18 7.26 -7.85 8.20
CA PHE A 18 5.95 -7.24 7.98
C PHE A 18 6.06 -5.91 7.22
N TYR A 19 7.07 -5.09 7.55
CA TYR A 19 7.30 -3.82 6.85
C TYR A 19 7.70 -4.06 5.38
N LYS A 20 8.52 -5.09 5.13
CA LYS A 20 8.94 -5.44 3.78
C LYS A 20 7.78 -5.98 2.91
N ASP A 21 6.81 -6.66 3.51
CA ASP A 21 5.67 -7.24 2.79
C ASP A 21 4.69 -6.17 2.27
N THR A 22 4.59 -5.04 2.95
CA THR A 22 3.76 -3.92 2.48
C THR A 22 4.38 -3.12 1.31
N ASN A 23 5.64 -3.36 0.96
CA ASN A 23 6.29 -2.73 -0.18
C ASN A 23 5.79 -3.36 -1.50
N GLY A 24 4.75 -2.75 -2.07
CA GLY A 24 4.21 -3.12 -3.38
C GLY A 24 2.69 -3.25 -3.41
N GLU A 25 2.04 -3.29 -2.25
CA GLU A 25 0.59 -3.26 -2.16
C GLU A 25 0.03 -1.85 -2.38
N TRP A 26 -1.13 -1.78 -3.03
CA TRP A 26 -1.86 -0.54 -3.23
C TRP A 26 -2.55 -0.11 -1.94
N GLN A 27 -2.15 1.05 -1.41
CA GLN A 27 -2.78 1.65 -0.24
C GLN A 27 -3.73 2.76 -0.67
N LEU A 28 -4.95 2.74 -0.13
CA LEU A 28 -5.94 3.79 -0.37
C LEU A 28 -5.50 5.09 0.32
N GLN A 29 -5.28 6.14 -0.48
CA GLN A 29 -4.89 7.47 0.01
C GLN A 29 -6.08 8.40 0.19
N ARG A 30 -7.01 8.38 -0.78
CA ARG A 30 -8.16 9.27 -0.78
C ARG A 30 -9.34 8.60 -1.45
N ASN A 31 -10.51 8.71 -0.84
CA ASN A 31 -11.78 8.35 -1.47
C ASN A 31 -12.73 9.54 -1.35
N ARG A 32 -13.08 10.17 -2.49
CA ARG A 32 -14.01 11.30 -2.51
C ARG A 32 -14.72 11.36 -3.86
N ASN A 33 -16.01 11.71 -3.84
CA ASN A 33 -16.81 11.92 -5.05
C ASN A 33 -16.73 10.75 -6.05
N ASN A 34 -16.82 9.51 -5.56
CA ASN A 34 -16.72 8.29 -6.38
C ASN A 34 -15.37 8.12 -7.10
N ILE A 35 -14.31 8.77 -6.61
CA ILE A 35 -12.93 8.62 -7.06
C ILE A 35 -12.11 8.05 -5.91
N SER A 36 -11.55 6.86 -6.11
CA SER A 36 -10.62 6.19 -5.22
C SER A 36 -9.19 6.36 -5.72
N VAL A 37 -8.34 6.99 -4.93
CA VAL A 37 -6.92 7.20 -5.23
C VAL A 37 -6.09 6.27 -4.35
N TYR A 38 -5.26 5.47 -5.00
CA TYR A 38 -4.35 4.52 -4.41
C TYR A 38 -2.90 4.93 -4.68
N SER A 39 -2.00 4.57 -3.78
CA SER A 39 -0.56 4.70 -3.98
C SER A 39 0.15 3.45 -3.55
N ARG A 40 1.30 3.15 -4.16
CA ARG A 40 2.23 2.15 -3.64
C ARG A 40 3.67 2.62 -3.75
N PRO A 41 4.54 2.27 -2.78
CA PRO A 41 5.97 2.48 -2.92
C PRO A 41 6.55 1.52 -3.95
N LEU A 42 7.46 2.04 -4.78
CA LEU A 42 8.32 1.29 -5.71
C LEU A 42 9.78 1.49 -5.28
N ASP A 43 10.68 0.62 -5.76
CA ASP A 43 12.12 0.71 -5.50
C ASP A 43 12.44 0.91 -4.00
N ASN A 44 11.87 0.07 -3.13
CA ASN A 44 12.00 0.16 -1.65
C ASN A 44 11.56 1.50 -1.03
N GLY A 45 10.66 2.24 -1.69
CA GLY A 45 10.14 3.53 -1.21
C GLY A 45 10.84 4.75 -1.81
N GLU A 46 11.82 4.56 -2.71
CA GLU A 46 12.45 5.68 -3.44
C GLU A 46 11.50 6.32 -4.46
N LYS A 47 10.54 5.55 -4.99
CA LYS A 47 9.54 6.02 -5.92
C LYS A 47 8.14 5.71 -5.40
N MET A 48 7.17 6.51 -5.84
CA MET A 48 5.76 6.32 -5.48
C MET A 48 4.93 6.27 -6.75
N GLU A 49 4.19 5.19 -6.93
CA GLU A 49 3.22 5.06 -8.01
C GLU A 49 1.83 5.43 -7.49
N MET A 50 1.04 6.12 -8.31
CA MET A 50 -0.31 6.55 -7.98
C MET A 50 -1.30 6.06 -9.03
N LYS A 51 -2.46 5.59 -8.58
CA LYS A 51 -3.58 5.13 -9.41
C LYS A 51 -4.86 5.78 -8.93
N ALA A 52 -5.70 6.25 -9.84
CA ALA A 52 -7.05 6.72 -9.52
C ALA A 52 -8.08 5.86 -10.26
N GLU A 53 -9.12 5.44 -9.57
CA GLU A 53 -10.25 4.67 -10.10
C GLU A 53 -11.53 5.43 -9.83
N THR A 54 -12.46 5.41 -10.79
CA THR A 54 -13.79 6.00 -10.63
C THR A 54 -14.81 5.14 -11.35
N ILE A 55 -16.01 5.05 -10.79
CA ILE A 55 -17.13 4.34 -11.42
C ILE A 55 -17.95 5.37 -12.19
N VAL A 56 -17.89 5.33 -13.51
CA VAL A 56 -18.72 6.19 -14.36
C VAL A 56 -20.02 5.43 -14.65
N GLU A 57 -21.11 5.82 -14.01
CA GLU A 57 -22.46 5.36 -14.36
C GLU A 57 -22.91 6.05 -15.65
N SER A 58 -22.33 5.64 -16.78
CA SER A 58 -22.89 5.92 -18.10
C SER A 58 -23.45 4.62 -18.64
N SER A 59 -24.69 4.63 -19.13
CA SER A 59 -25.08 3.61 -20.11
C SER A 59 -24.03 3.65 -21.21
N LEU A 60 -23.44 2.50 -21.54
CA LEU A 60 -22.52 2.33 -22.67
C LEU A 60 -23.29 2.44 -24.00
N SER A 61 -24.16 3.44 -24.12
CA SER A 61 -24.92 3.78 -25.33
C SER A 61 -24.12 4.79 -26.13
N CYS A 62 -22.93 4.39 -26.57
CA CYS A 62 -22.22 5.06 -27.65
C CYS A 62 -21.34 4.02 -28.34
N LEU A 63 -21.97 3.18 -29.19
CA LEU A 63 -21.42 2.40 -30.30
C LEU A 63 -22.37 1.24 -30.63
N VAL A 64 -23.48 1.52 -31.33
CA VAL A 64 -23.93 0.84 -32.57
C VAL A 64 -24.80 1.83 -33.33
#